data_AF-A0AAP5YE67-F1
#
_entry.id   AF-A0AAP5YE67-F1
#
_cell.length_a   1.000
_cell.length_b   1.000
_cell.length_c   1.000
_cell.angle_alpha   90.00
_cell.angle_beta   90.00
_cell.angle_gamma   90.00
#
_symmetry.space_group_name_H-M   'P 1'
#
loop_
_entity.id
_entity.type
_entity.pdbx_description
1 polymer ?
#
loop_
_entity_poly.entity_id
_entity_poly.type
_entity_poly.pdbx_seq_one_letter_code
_entity_poly.pdbx_strand_id
1 'polypeptide(L)'
;SHVFGIVLNSCKPFLREDSRICWATKGLEPETGRLLKDVAYDIIGENYSLAVLSGPTFAKELAMGLPTAISVASPDAEFVADLQEKIHCSKTFRVYANNDFIGMQLGGAVKNVIAIGAGMSDGIGFGANARTALITRGLAEMSRLGAALGAKPETFMGMAGLGDLVLTCTDNQSRNRRFGLALGQGKDVDTAQEEIG
;
A
#
# COMPACT_ATOMS: atom_id res chain seq x y z
N SER A 1 -4.41 8.10 -3.41
CA SER A 1 -4.47 9.00 -2.25
C SER A 1 -5.19 10.32 -2.54
N HIS A 2 -5.17 10.84 -3.78
CA HIS A 2 -5.76 12.15 -4.12
C HIS A 2 -7.22 12.36 -3.67
N VAL A 3 -8.07 11.33 -3.68
CA VAL A 3 -9.46 11.44 -3.17
C VAL A 3 -9.63 11.15 -1.67
N PHE A 4 -8.59 10.71 -0.96
CA PHE A 4 -8.72 10.25 0.44
C PHE A 4 -9.31 11.34 1.33
N GLY A 5 -8.73 12.54 1.31
CA GLY A 5 -9.24 13.66 2.09
C GLY A 5 -10.63 14.13 1.66
N ILE A 6 -10.94 14.08 0.36
CA ILE A 6 -12.26 14.46 -0.17
C ILE A 6 -13.34 13.52 0.37
N VAL A 7 -13.10 12.21 0.29
CA VAL A 7 -14.02 11.19 0.80
C VAL A 7 -14.17 11.33 2.31
N LEU A 8 -13.06 11.48 3.04
CA LEU A 8 -13.12 11.58 4.50
C LEU A 8 -13.89 12.82 4.97
N ASN A 9 -13.70 13.98 4.32
CA ASN A 9 -14.51 15.18 4.57
C ASN A 9 -16.00 14.94 4.30
N SER A 10 -16.33 14.19 3.24
CA SER A 10 -17.72 13.86 2.89
C SER A 10 -18.35 12.89 3.90
N CYS A 11 -17.55 12.00 4.50
CA CYS A 11 -18.00 11.06 5.53
C CYS A 11 -18.16 11.72 6.90
N LYS A 12 -17.36 12.76 7.21
CA LYS A 12 -17.28 13.41 8.52
C LYS A 12 -18.65 13.75 9.16
N PRO A 13 -19.64 14.33 8.45
CA PRO A 13 -20.94 14.67 9.04
C PRO A 13 -21.76 13.47 9.52
N PHE A 14 -21.42 12.26 9.06
CA PHE A 14 -22.14 11.03 9.36
C PHE A 14 -21.43 10.16 10.42
N LEU A 15 -20.26 10.60 10.92
CA LEU A 15 -19.52 9.87 11.94
C LEU A 15 -20.19 10.06 13.30
N ARG A 16 -20.57 8.95 13.93
CA ARG A 16 -20.96 8.88 15.35
C ARG A 16 -19.70 8.88 16.22
N GLU A 17 -19.82 9.22 17.50
CA GLU A 17 -18.71 9.22 18.46
C GLU A 17 -17.99 7.87 18.58
N ASP A 18 -18.71 6.75 18.40
CA ASP A 18 -18.20 5.37 18.44
C ASP A 18 -17.66 4.87 17.08
N SER A 19 -17.59 5.73 16.07
CA SER A 19 -17.12 5.33 14.74
C SER A 19 -15.64 4.94 14.77
N ARG A 20 -15.28 3.93 13.98
CA ARG A 20 -13.89 3.51 13.77
C ARG A 20 -13.61 3.46 12.28
N ILE A 21 -12.45 3.94 11.85
CA ILE A 21 -12.15 4.14 10.42
C ILE A 21 -10.99 3.27 10.01
N CYS A 22 -11.23 2.44 9.00
CA CYS A 22 -10.22 1.59 8.39
C CYS A 22 -10.13 1.88 6.90
N TRP A 23 -8.92 1.93 6.35
CA TRP A 23 -8.73 2.11 4.90
C TRP A 23 -7.71 1.14 4.30
N ALA A 24 -7.90 0.84 3.02
CA ALA A 24 -6.94 0.12 2.19
C ALA A 24 -6.23 1.04 1.17
N THR A 25 -6.45 2.36 1.26
CA THR A 25 -5.79 3.34 0.38
C THR A 25 -4.28 3.34 0.63
N LYS A 26 -3.51 3.09 -0.43
CA LYS A 26 -2.05 3.12 -0.42
C LYS A 26 -1.55 4.41 -1.07
N GLY A 27 -0.60 5.11 -0.45
CA GLY A 27 -0.02 6.35 -0.96
C GLY A 27 0.16 7.43 0.11
N LEU A 28 0.67 8.58 -0.32
CA LEU A 28 0.86 9.78 0.49
C LEU A 28 -0.04 10.90 -0.04
N GLU A 29 -0.27 11.93 0.77
CA GLU A 29 -0.99 13.13 0.33
C GLU A 29 -0.23 13.82 -0.84
N PRO A 30 -0.85 14.05 -2.01
CA PRO A 30 -0.15 14.48 -3.23
C PRO A 30 0.67 15.76 -3.12
N GLU A 31 0.25 16.72 -2.28
CA GLU A 31 0.90 18.03 -2.17
C GLU A 31 1.92 18.11 -1.03
N THR A 32 1.68 17.39 0.06
CA THR A 32 2.48 17.52 1.29
C THR A 32 3.40 16.33 1.52
N GLY A 33 3.16 15.20 0.85
CA GLY A 33 3.85 13.95 1.10
C GLY A 33 3.56 13.34 2.48
N ARG A 34 2.57 13.85 3.22
CA ARG A 34 2.23 13.36 4.57
C ARG A 34 1.53 12.00 4.50
N LEU A 35 1.58 11.29 5.62
CA LEU A 35 0.90 10.01 5.78
C LEU A 35 -0.61 10.24 5.86
N LEU A 36 -1.38 9.25 5.39
CA LEU A 36 -2.84 9.35 5.40
C LEU A 36 -3.41 9.37 6.82
N LYS A 37 -2.69 8.83 7.82
CA LYS A 37 -3.05 9.02 9.24
C LYS A 37 -3.09 10.49 9.64
N ASP A 38 -2.14 11.29 9.15
CA ASP A 38 -2.03 12.71 9.53
C ASP A 38 -3.17 13.50 8.87
N VAL A 39 -3.45 13.17 7.60
CA VAL A 39 -4.63 13.70 6.88
C VAL A 39 -5.93 13.31 7.60
N ALA A 40 -6.02 12.08 8.11
CA ALA A 40 -7.19 11.65 8.86
C ALA A 40 -7.35 12.44 10.15
N TYR A 41 -6.29 12.56 10.96
CA TYR A 41 -6.33 13.35 12.19
C TYR A 41 -6.68 14.82 11.94
N ASP A 42 -6.14 15.43 10.88
CA ASP A 42 -6.47 16.81 10.51
C ASP A 42 -7.97 16.99 10.19
N ILE A 43 -8.58 16.01 9.51
CA ILE A 43 -9.96 16.13 9.02
C ILE A 43 -10.97 15.78 10.12
N ILE A 44 -10.79 14.65 10.81
CA ILE A 44 -11.79 14.10 11.74
C ILE A 44 -11.38 14.17 13.21
N GLY A 45 -10.15 14.57 13.52
CA GLY A 45 -9.60 14.60 14.87
C GLY A 45 -9.05 13.26 15.33
N GLU A 46 -8.47 13.25 16.54
CA GLU A 46 -7.77 12.09 17.12
C GLU A 46 -8.68 11.15 17.92
N ASN A 47 -9.95 11.50 18.11
CA ASN A 47 -10.89 10.74 18.94
C ASN A 47 -11.35 9.41 18.32
N TYR A 48 -11.13 9.22 17.02
CA TYR A 48 -11.57 8.03 16.29
C TYR A 48 -10.44 7.01 16.16
N SER A 49 -10.72 5.73 16.43
CA SER A 49 -9.76 4.66 16.15
C SER A 49 -9.52 4.55 14.65
N LEU A 50 -8.24 4.53 14.26
CA LEU A 50 -7.81 4.45 12.87
C LEU A 50 -7.08 3.13 12.60
N ALA A 51 -7.36 2.50 11.46
CA ALA A 51 -6.68 1.29 11.01
C ALA A 51 -6.32 1.34 9.53
N VAL A 52 -5.26 0.62 9.16
CA VAL A 52 -4.84 0.42 7.77
C VAL A 52 -4.80 -1.06 7.42
N LEU A 53 -5.21 -1.38 6.20
CA LEU A 53 -5.04 -2.70 5.58
C LEU A 53 -3.98 -2.59 4.47
N SER A 54 -2.98 -3.45 4.49
CA SER A 54 -1.98 -3.55 3.42
C SER A 54 -1.45 -4.98 3.29
N GLY A 55 -0.77 -5.25 2.19
CA GLY A 55 -0.28 -6.59 1.87
C GLY A 55 -0.41 -6.91 0.37
N PRO A 56 0.15 -8.06 -0.04
CA PRO A 56 0.16 -8.53 -1.42
C PRO A 56 -1.24 -8.99 -1.82
N THR A 57 -1.99 -8.08 -2.44
CA THR A 57 -3.36 -8.34 -2.87
C THR A 57 -3.65 -7.76 -4.24
N PHE A 58 -4.11 -8.61 -5.16
CA PHE A 58 -4.82 -8.16 -6.35
C PHE A 58 -6.33 -8.26 -6.11
N ALA A 59 -7.02 -7.15 -6.34
CA ALA A 59 -8.47 -7.06 -6.16
C ALA A 59 -9.24 -8.12 -6.97
N LYS A 60 -8.75 -8.48 -8.16
CA LYS A 60 -9.35 -9.50 -9.01
C LYS A 60 -9.25 -10.90 -8.39
N GLU A 61 -8.09 -11.27 -7.88
CA GLU A 61 -7.86 -12.56 -7.22
C GLU A 61 -8.69 -12.69 -5.94
N LEU A 62 -8.75 -11.60 -5.16
CA LEU A 62 -9.59 -11.53 -3.98
C LEU A 62 -11.08 -11.70 -4.32
N ALA A 63 -11.58 -11.03 -5.36
CA ALA A 63 -12.96 -11.15 -5.82
C ALA A 63 -13.29 -12.56 -6.35
N MET A 64 -12.29 -13.29 -6.84
CA MET A 64 -12.41 -14.69 -7.26
C MET A 64 -12.32 -15.69 -6.09
N GLY A 65 -12.10 -15.21 -4.86
CA GLY A 65 -11.96 -16.06 -3.67
C GLY A 65 -10.65 -16.84 -3.63
N LEU A 66 -9.62 -16.39 -4.36
CA LEU A 66 -8.30 -17.04 -4.31
C LEU A 66 -7.59 -16.76 -2.98
N PRO A 67 -6.80 -17.71 -2.45
CA PRO A 67 -6.09 -17.54 -1.18
C PRO A 67 -5.24 -16.28 -1.16
N THR A 68 -5.58 -15.37 -0.26
CA THR A 68 -4.95 -14.06 -0.14
C THR A 68 -4.61 -13.79 1.31
N ALA A 69 -3.52 -13.08 1.55
CA ALA A 69 -3.11 -12.70 2.89
C ALA A 69 -2.75 -11.22 2.99
N ILE A 70 -3.22 -10.57 4.05
CA ILE A 70 -2.97 -9.17 4.34
C ILE A 70 -2.53 -8.97 5.79
N SER A 71 -2.03 -7.78 6.06
CA SER A 71 -1.81 -7.26 7.39
C SER A 71 -2.77 -6.13 7.70
N VAL A 72 -3.12 -5.99 8.98
CA VAL A 72 -3.85 -4.87 9.54
C VAL A 72 -3.01 -4.23 10.64
N ALA A 73 -2.98 -2.90 10.71
CA ALA A 73 -2.36 -2.17 11.81
C ALA A 73 -3.25 -1.02 12.27
N SER A 74 -3.23 -0.76 13.56
CA SER A 74 -3.93 0.34 14.22
C SER A 74 -3.20 0.66 15.53
N PRO A 75 -3.20 1.93 15.99
CA PRO A 75 -2.78 2.27 17.35
C PRO A 75 -3.69 1.66 18.43
N ASP A 76 -4.94 1.37 18.09
CA ASP A 76 -5.94 0.69 18.92
C ASP A 76 -5.91 -0.83 18.64
N ALA A 77 -5.50 -1.60 19.65
CA ALA A 77 -5.37 -3.05 19.59
C ALA A 77 -6.72 -3.79 19.57
N GLU A 78 -7.76 -3.25 20.21
CA GLU A 78 -9.10 -3.82 20.15
C GLU A 78 -9.67 -3.68 18.74
N PHE A 79 -9.41 -2.54 18.09
CA PHE A 79 -9.82 -2.37 16.70
C PHE A 79 -9.10 -3.34 15.75
N VAL A 80 -7.81 -3.64 15.99
CA VAL A 80 -7.10 -4.70 15.25
C VAL A 80 -7.78 -6.05 15.43
N ALA A 81 -8.07 -6.45 16.67
CA ALA A 81 -8.69 -7.74 16.98
C ALA A 81 -10.07 -7.86 16.31
N ASP A 82 -10.90 -6.82 16.41
CA ASP A 82 -12.21 -6.73 15.76
C ASP A 82 -12.13 -6.87 14.24
N LEU A 83 -11.18 -6.18 13.60
CA LEU A 83 -10.98 -6.24 12.15
C LEU A 83 -10.49 -7.63 11.73
N GLN A 84 -9.58 -8.23 12.51
CA GLN A 84 -9.15 -9.60 12.24
C GLN A 84 -10.33 -10.56 12.34
N GLU A 85 -11.12 -10.53 13.41
CA GLU A 85 -12.27 -11.42 13.58
C GLU A 85 -13.29 -11.28 12.44
N LYS A 86 -13.63 -10.04 12.07
CA LYS A 86 -14.69 -9.75 11.08
C LYS A 86 -14.26 -10.05 9.65
N ILE A 87 -12.99 -9.83 9.31
CA ILE A 87 -12.52 -9.90 7.92
C ILE A 87 -11.83 -11.24 7.63
N HIS A 88 -11.26 -11.91 8.63
CA HIS A 88 -10.54 -13.15 8.44
C HIS A 88 -11.45 -14.29 7.95
N CYS A 89 -11.03 -14.94 6.89
CA CYS A 89 -11.60 -16.18 6.39
C CYS A 89 -10.51 -17.24 6.29
N SER A 90 -10.62 -18.30 7.09
CA SER A 90 -9.59 -19.35 7.21
C SER A 90 -9.27 -20.06 5.89
N LYS A 91 -10.20 -20.04 4.92
CA LYS A 91 -10.04 -20.69 3.61
C LYS A 91 -9.41 -19.80 2.55
N THR A 92 -9.76 -18.52 2.51
CA THR A 92 -9.50 -17.66 1.36
C THR A 92 -8.88 -16.32 1.70
N PHE A 93 -8.96 -15.84 2.95
CA PHE A 93 -8.50 -14.50 3.32
C PHE A 93 -7.89 -14.43 4.71
N ARG A 94 -6.57 -14.47 4.79
CA ARG A 94 -5.84 -14.49 6.06
C ARG A 94 -5.41 -13.09 6.47
N VAL A 95 -5.86 -12.63 7.63
CA VAL A 95 -5.51 -11.31 8.18
C VAL A 95 -4.54 -11.45 9.35
N TYR A 96 -3.36 -10.82 9.23
CA TYR A 96 -2.32 -10.78 10.26
C TYR A 96 -2.28 -9.43 10.97
N ALA A 97 -2.21 -9.42 12.29
CA ALA A 97 -1.96 -8.21 13.04
C ALA A 97 -0.52 -7.71 12.81
N ASN A 98 -0.37 -6.40 12.71
CA ASN A 98 0.89 -5.70 12.69
C ASN A 98 0.78 -4.49 13.64
N ASN A 99 1.81 -4.26 14.44
CA ASN A 99 1.84 -3.21 15.46
C ASN A 99 2.63 -1.96 15.00
N ASP A 100 2.77 -1.75 13.69
CA ASP A 100 3.48 -0.64 13.08
C ASP A 100 2.58 0.09 12.08
N PHE A 101 1.77 0.99 12.61
CA PHE A 101 0.81 1.77 11.85
C PHE A 101 1.46 2.68 10.80
N ILE A 102 2.68 3.16 11.05
CA ILE A 102 3.44 4.01 10.14
C ILE A 102 4.04 3.18 9.00
N GLY A 103 4.77 2.11 9.34
CA GLY A 103 5.42 1.25 8.36
C GLY A 103 4.45 0.61 7.38
N MET A 104 3.26 0.23 7.86
CA MET A 104 2.20 -0.32 7.02
C MET A 104 1.74 0.65 5.91
N GLN A 105 1.65 1.95 6.21
CA GLN A 105 1.27 2.97 5.22
C GLN A 105 2.41 3.24 4.23
N LEU A 106 3.64 3.35 4.74
CA LEU A 106 4.83 3.61 3.92
C LEU A 106 5.12 2.48 2.94
N GLY A 107 5.05 1.22 3.38
CA GLY A 107 5.30 0.08 2.52
C GLY A 107 4.38 0.06 1.29
N GLY A 108 3.10 0.32 1.51
CA GLY A 108 2.11 0.42 0.43
C GLY A 108 2.31 1.61 -0.51
N ALA A 109 2.84 2.73 -0.01
CA ALA A 109 3.09 3.93 -0.81
C ALA A 109 4.37 3.78 -1.67
N VAL A 110 5.49 3.45 -1.03
CA VAL A 110 6.83 3.44 -1.64
C VAL A 110 6.97 2.33 -2.67
N LYS A 111 6.30 1.18 -2.47
CA LYS A 111 6.40 0.05 -3.41
C LYS A 111 6.00 0.42 -4.84
N ASN A 112 5.07 1.36 -5.00
CA ASN A 112 4.52 1.71 -6.31
C ASN A 112 5.57 2.43 -7.15
N VAL A 113 6.39 3.28 -6.52
CA VAL A 113 7.51 3.96 -7.17
C VAL A 113 8.57 2.95 -7.62
N ILE A 114 8.92 2.01 -6.74
CA ILE A 114 9.89 0.95 -7.07
C ILE A 114 9.35 0.06 -8.21
N ALA A 115 8.06 -0.23 -8.24
CA ALA A 115 7.43 -1.02 -9.29
C ALA A 115 7.48 -0.35 -10.66
N ILE A 116 7.38 0.99 -10.72
CA ILE A 116 7.61 1.75 -11.96
C ILE A 116 9.06 1.54 -12.43
N GLY A 117 10.05 1.74 -11.54
CA GLY A 117 11.45 1.51 -11.87
C GLY A 117 11.75 0.08 -12.35
N ALA A 118 11.17 -0.91 -11.67
CA ALA A 118 11.26 -2.32 -12.08
C ALA A 118 10.63 -2.56 -13.46
N GLY A 119 9.45 -1.98 -13.72
CA GLY A 119 8.79 -2.02 -15.02
C GLY A 119 9.65 -1.40 -16.12
N MET A 120 10.25 -0.23 -15.88
CA MET A 120 11.15 0.45 -16.82
C MET A 120 12.35 -0.42 -17.17
N SER A 121 13.00 -1.00 -16.16
CA SER A 121 14.12 -1.93 -16.35
C SER A 121 13.74 -3.12 -17.23
N ASP A 122 12.53 -3.66 -17.04
CA ASP A 122 12.02 -4.75 -17.88
C ASP A 122 11.67 -4.26 -19.29
N GLY A 123 11.16 -3.04 -19.45
CA GLY A 123 10.83 -2.44 -20.75
C GLY A 123 12.05 -2.18 -21.62
N ILE A 124 13.18 -1.82 -21.01
CA ILE A 124 14.48 -1.65 -21.68
C ILE A 124 15.12 -3.01 -22.02
N GLY A 125 14.69 -4.10 -21.38
CA GLY A 125 15.18 -5.45 -21.65
C GLY A 125 16.34 -5.91 -20.76
N PHE A 126 16.57 -5.32 -19.58
CA PHE A 126 17.64 -5.72 -18.66
C PHE A 126 17.40 -7.06 -17.94
N GLY A 127 16.19 -7.59 -18.02
CA GLY A 127 15.85 -8.92 -17.52
C GLY A 127 15.76 -9.06 -15.99
N ALA A 128 15.58 -10.30 -15.54
CA ALA A 128 15.21 -10.61 -14.17
C ALA A 128 16.27 -10.21 -13.12
N ASN A 129 17.56 -10.23 -13.47
CA ASN A 129 18.63 -9.87 -12.54
C ASN A 129 18.57 -8.40 -12.14
N ALA A 130 18.38 -7.51 -13.12
CA ALA A 130 18.25 -6.07 -12.86
C ALA A 130 16.98 -5.76 -12.06
N ARG A 131 15.85 -6.41 -12.40
CA ARG A 131 14.61 -6.30 -11.61
C ARG A 131 14.80 -6.72 -10.16
N THR A 132 15.44 -7.86 -9.91
CA THR A 132 15.70 -8.33 -8.54
C THR A 132 16.60 -7.35 -7.78
N ALA A 133 17.65 -6.84 -8.42
CA ALA A 133 18.52 -5.83 -7.82
C ALA A 133 17.74 -4.56 -7.44
N LEU A 134 16.85 -4.07 -8.30
CA LEU A 134 15.98 -2.92 -8.02
C LEU A 134 15.03 -3.18 -6.85
N ILE A 135 14.42 -4.37 -6.78
CA ILE A 135 13.55 -4.76 -5.65
C ILE A 135 14.35 -4.74 -4.35
N THR A 136 15.53 -5.36 -4.32
CA THR A 136 16.38 -5.42 -3.12
C THR A 136 16.84 -4.04 -2.66
N ARG A 137 17.29 -3.20 -3.59
CA ARG A 137 17.73 -1.83 -3.28
C ARG A 137 16.57 -0.93 -2.86
N GLY A 138 15.43 -1.05 -3.54
CA GLY A 138 14.21 -0.32 -3.21
C GLY A 138 13.67 -0.70 -1.82
N LEU A 139 13.75 -1.97 -1.44
CA LEU A 139 13.41 -2.41 -0.08
C LEU A 139 14.33 -1.75 0.97
N ALA A 140 15.63 -1.68 0.72
CA ALA A 140 16.56 -1.02 1.63
C ALA A 140 16.29 0.49 1.76
N GLU A 141 15.89 1.15 0.67
CA GLU A 141 15.45 2.56 0.69
C GLU A 141 14.14 2.74 1.47
N MET A 142 13.16 1.88 1.23
CA MET A 142 11.89 1.85 1.96
C MET A 142 12.12 1.69 3.46
N SER A 143 12.98 0.76 3.89
CA SER A 143 13.30 0.55 5.29
C SER A 143 14.02 1.74 5.93
N ARG A 144 14.96 2.37 5.22
CA ARG A 144 15.67 3.57 5.73
C ARG A 144 14.72 4.76 5.88
N LEU A 145 13.85 4.99 4.89
CA LEU A 145 12.83 6.02 4.96
C LEU A 145 11.85 5.74 6.11
N GLY A 146 11.40 4.50 6.24
CA GLY A 146 10.55 4.05 7.32
C GLY A 146 11.14 4.34 8.70
N ALA A 147 12.38 3.92 8.93
CA ALA A 147 13.07 4.17 10.19
C ALA A 147 13.19 5.67 10.51
N ALA A 148 13.48 6.50 9.51
CA ALA A 148 13.56 7.95 9.68
C ALA A 148 12.20 8.58 10.06
N LEU A 149 11.09 7.95 9.69
CA LEU A 149 9.72 8.37 10.02
C LEU A 149 9.14 7.64 11.24
N GLY A 150 9.95 6.86 11.96
CA GLY A 150 9.53 6.16 13.19
C GLY A 150 8.83 4.81 12.96
N ALA A 151 8.87 4.27 11.74
CA ALA A 151 8.41 2.91 11.46
C ALA A 151 9.42 1.86 11.94
N LYS A 152 8.94 0.63 12.16
CA LYS A 152 9.76 -0.53 12.52
C LYS A 152 10.36 -1.17 11.26
N PRO A 153 11.70 -1.28 11.15
CA PRO A 153 12.33 -1.88 9.97
C PRO A 153 11.81 -3.28 9.61
N GLU A 154 11.42 -4.07 10.61
CA GLU A 154 10.93 -5.45 10.44
C GLU A 154 9.61 -5.51 9.66
N THR A 155 8.78 -4.47 9.74
CA THR A 155 7.52 -4.35 8.99
C THR A 155 7.75 -4.47 7.49
N PHE A 156 8.85 -3.90 7.00
CA PHE A 156 9.18 -3.92 5.58
C PHE A 156 9.64 -5.29 5.09
N MET A 157 10.09 -6.17 5.98
CA MET A 157 10.38 -7.57 5.63
C MET A 157 9.12 -8.45 5.58
N GLY A 158 7.99 -7.93 6.07
CA GLY A 158 6.71 -8.63 6.09
C GLY A 158 5.85 -8.44 4.82
N MET A 159 4.57 -8.78 4.96
CA MET A 159 3.60 -8.74 3.86
C MET A 159 3.41 -7.35 3.27
N ALA A 160 3.37 -6.31 4.10
CA ALA A 160 3.11 -4.94 3.65
C ALA A 160 4.31 -4.22 3.02
N GLY A 161 5.52 -4.76 3.18
CA GLY A 161 6.72 -4.30 2.49
C GLY A 161 7.12 -5.26 1.39
N LEU A 162 7.98 -6.22 1.71
CA LEU A 162 8.58 -7.18 0.78
C LEU A 162 7.53 -7.97 0.00
N GLY A 163 6.52 -8.52 0.68
CA GLY A 163 5.50 -9.34 0.01
C GLY A 163 4.76 -8.56 -1.08
N ASP A 164 4.22 -7.40 -0.71
CA ASP A 164 3.48 -6.53 -1.62
C ASP A 164 4.39 -5.91 -2.70
N LEU A 165 5.64 -5.58 -2.35
CA LEU A 165 6.64 -5.08 -3.29
C LEU A 165 6.95 -6.12 -4.37
N VAL A 166 7.25 -7.37 -3.99
CA VAL A 166 7.54 -8.45 -4.93
C VAL A 166 6.36 -8.66 -5.88
N LEU A 167 5.15 -8.84 -5.33
CA LEU A 167 3.93 -9.02 -6.12
C LEU A 167 3.75 -7.88 -7.14
N THR A 168 3.95 -6.64 -6.70
CA THR A 168 3.74 -5.45 -7.53
C THR A 168 4.79 -5.30 -8.62
N CYS A 169 6.04 -5.72 -8.38
CA CYS A 169 7.14 -5.60 -9.34
C CYS A 169 7.19 -6.75 -10.36
N THR A 170 6.61 -7.92 -10.05
CA THR A 170 6.74 -9.11 -10.91
C THR A 170 5.50 -9.45 -11.73
N ASP A 171 4.33 -8.88 -11.41
CA ASP A 171 3.07 -9.23 -12.06
C ASP A 171 2.45 -8.05 -12.86
N ASN A 172 1.90 -8.35 -14.03
CA ASN A 172 1.30 -7.36 -14.93
C ASN A 172 -0.11 -6.89 -14.51
N GLN A 173 -0.73 -7.51 -13.52
CA GLN A 173 -1.91 -6.94 -12.85
C GLN A 173 -1.57 -5.61 -12.17
N SER A 174 -0.29 -5.37 -11.84
CA SER A 174 0.21 -4.09 -11.34
C SER A 174 0.19 -2.99 -12.42
N ARG A 175 -0.68 -2.00 -12.22
CA ARG A 175 -0.72 -0.77 -13.05
C ARG A 175 0.62 -0.03 -13.06
N ASN A 176 1.25 0.12 -11.89
CA ASN A 176 2.54 0.82 -11.77
C ASN A 176 3.66 0.11 -12.54
N ARG A 177 3.69 -1.23 -12.49
CA ARG A 177 4.65 -2.02 -13.26
C ARG A 177 4.43 -1.86 -14.76
N ARG A 178 3.17 -1.95 -15.21
CA ARG A 178 2.81 -1.72 -16.63
C ARG A 178 3.17 -0.31 -17.09
N PHE A 179 3.00 0.68 -16.23
CA PHE A 179 3.40 2.07 -16.50
C PHE A 179 4.90 2.17 -16.72
N GLY A 180 5.68 1.60 -15.80
CA GLY A 180 7.12 1.50 -15.98
C GLY A 180 7.50 0.78 -17.28
N LEU A 181 6.83 -0.33 -17.61
CA LEU A 181 7.10 -1.10 -18.83
C LEU A 181 6.88 -0.27 -20.09
N ALA A 182 5.78 0.46 -20.17
CA ALA A 182 5.46 1.36 -21.28
C ALA A 182 6.52 2.45 -21.46
N LEU A 183 6.93 3.09 -20.37
CA LEU A 183 8.01 4.08 -20.38
C LEU A 183 9.34 3.48 -20.84
N GLY A 184 9.69 2.28 -20.34
CA GLY A 184 10.90 1.58 -20.75
C GLY A 184 10.92 1.17 -22.23
N GLN A 185 9.75 1.04 -22.84
CA GLN A 185 9.57 0.78 -24.27
C GLN A 185 9.58 2.07 -25.13
N GLY A 186 9.79 3.22 -24.51
CA GLY A 186 9.90 4.51 -25.19
C GLY A 186 8.58 5.25 -25.40
N LYS A 187 7.49 4.83 -24.75
CA LYS A 187 6.24 5.61 -24.76
C LYS A 187 6.40 6.84 -23.87
N ASP A 188 5.74 7.93 -24.26
CA ASP A 188 5.60 9.11 -23.41
C ASP A 188 4.63 8.84 -22.23
N VAL A 189 4.66 9.76 -21.27
CA VAL A 189 3.89 9.63 -20.02
C VAL A 189 2.39 9.62 -20.25
N ASP A 190 1.89 10.49 -21.13
CA ASP A 190 0.46 10.67 -21.35
C ASP A 190 -0.12 9.42 -22.02
N THR A 191 0.54 8.94 -23.09
CA THR A 191 0.18 7.68 -23.75
C THR A 191 0.21 6.49 -22.80
N ALA A 192 1.26 6.40 -21.96
CA ALA A 192 1.38 5.30 -21.00
C ALA A 192 0.29 5.37 -19.91
N GLN A 193 -0.16 6.55 -19.50
CA GLN A 193 -1.26 6.71 -18.54
C GLN A 193 -2.60 6.27 -19.14
N GLU A 194 -2.91 6.70 -20.36
CA GLU A 194 -4.17 6.35 -21.05
C GLU A 194 -4.34 4.85 -21.23
N GLU A 195 -3.27 4.13 -21.60
CA GLU A 195 -3.32 2.68 -21.80
C GLU A 195 -3.59 1.88 -20.51
N ILE A 196 -3.30 2.46 -19.35
CA ILE A 196 -3.31 1.72 -18.08
C ILE A 196 -4.62 1.81 -17.34
N GLY A 197 -5.36 2.92 -17.51
CA GLY A 197 -6.59 3.22 -16.80
C GLY A 197 -6.37 3.79 -15.40
#